data_AF-A0A9X3NIG1-F1
#
_entry.id   AF-A0A9X3NIG1-F1
#
_cell.length_a   1.000
_cell.length_b   1.000
_cell.length_c   1.000
_cell.angle_alpha   90.00
_cell.angle_beta   90.00
_cell.angle_gamma   90.00
#
_symmetry.space_group_name_H-M   'P 1'
#
loop_
_entity.id
_entity.type
_entity.pdbx_description
1 polymer ?
#
loop_
_entity_poly.entity_id
_entity_poly.type
_entity_poly.pdbx_seq_one_letter_code
_entity_poly.pdbx_strand_id
1 'polypeptide(L)'
;MSTWDLRTGDVFRVLETVAGHIGDEAGTEGLSLHAKSLETAVNDANDAAASAPIGTALQEFSGHCFGLVGDMIGRGSSGVTGAGNATRHYINGNLEMAAEAQANAGSVED
;
A
#
# COMPACT_ATOMS: atom_id res chain seq x y z
N MET A 1 32.91 6.58 -4.02
CA MET A 1 31.96 6.99 -2.96
C MET A 1 30.61 6.43 -3.35
N SER A 2 29.88 5.79 -2.44
CA SER A 2 28.47 5.47 -2.70
C SER A 2 27.72 6.77 -2.98
N THR A 3 26.86 6.80 -3.99
CA THR A 3 26.05 7.99 -4.30
C THR A 3 25.05 8.33 -3.18
N TRP A 4 24.83 7.40 -2.25
CA TRP A 4 23.99 7.57 -1.08
C TRP A 4 24.74 8.14 0.13
N ASP A 5 24.10 9.12 0.77
CA ASP A 5 24.40 9.65 2.11
C ASP A 5 23.13 9.53 2.96
N LEU A 6 22.83 8.31 3.43
CA LEU A 6 21.59 8.01 4.14
C LEU A 6 21.74 8.19 5.64
N ARG A 7 20.81 8.96 6.21
CA ARG A 7 20.48 8.90 7.64
C ARG A 7 19.51 7.75 7.88
N THR A 8 20.06 6.55 8.07
CA THR A 8 19.29 5.29 8.12
C THR A 8 18.15 5.32 9.15
N GLY A 9 18.38 5.91 10.34
CA GLY A 9 17.35 6.08 11.35
C GLY A 9 16.18 6.98 10.92
N ASP A 10 16.44 8.02 10.12
CA ASP A 10 15.39 8.88 9.57
C ASP A 10 14.62 8.16 8.46
N VAL A 11 15.31 7.36 7.63
CA VAL A 11 14.66 6.53 6.60
C VAL A 11 13.69 5.54 7.25
N PHE A 12 14.12 4.79 8.25
CA PHE A 12 13.22 3.82 8.92
C PHE A 12 11.99 4.48 9.54
N ARG A 13 12.12 5.68 10.11
CA ARG A 13 10.98 6.43 10.65
C ARG A 13 9.97 6.82 9.57
N VAL A 14 10.45 7.25 8.41
CA VAL A 14 9.59 7.55 7.25
C VAL A 14 8.91 6.28 6.76
N LEU A 15 9.64 5.16 6.65
CA LEU A 15 9.06 3.88 6.23
C LEU A 15 7.98 3.38 7.18
N GLU A 16 8.20 3.50 8.49
CA GLU A 16 7.20 3.16 9.53
C GLU A 16 5.95 4.03 9.41
N THR A 17 6.12 5.33 9.18
CA THR A 17 4.99 6.26 8.99
C THR A 17 4.18 5.90 7.74
N VAL A 18 4.86 5.62 6.62
CA VAL A 18 4.19 5.23 5.37
C VAL A 18 3.51 3.88 5.51
N ALA A 19 4.14 2.91 6.18
CA ALA A 19 3.52 1.62 6.49
C ALA A 19 2.21 1.80 7.29
N GLY A 20 2.20 2.68 8.29
CA GLY A 20 0.99 2.99 9.05
C GLY A 20 -0.13 3.64 8.21
N HIS A 21 0.21 4.40 7.16
CA HIS A 21 -0.80 4.91 6.22
C HIS A 21 -1.40 3.82 5.32
N ILE A 22 -0.61 2.80 4.96
CA ILE A 22 -1.09 1.64 4.19
C ILE A 22 -2.01 0.79 5.08
N GLY A 23 -1.60 0.57 6.32
CA GLY A 23 -2.31 -0.23 7.30
C GLY A 23 -1.81 -1.67 7.38
N ASP A 24 -2.62 -2.53 7.97
CA ASP A 24 -2.28 -3.93 8.27
C ASP A 24 -3.08 -4.93 7.41
N GLU A 25 -2.65 -6.19 7.42
CA GLU A 25 -3.35 -7.30 6.74
C GLU A 25 -4.73 -7.58 7.37
N ALA A 26 -4.93 -7.21 8.63
CA ALA A 26 -6.19 -7.43 9.36
C ALA A 26 -7.27 -6.37 9.03
N GLY A 27 -6.91 -5.29 8.33
CA GLY A 27 -7.81 -4.19 8.00
C GLY A 27 -8.26 -3.38 9.22
N THR A 28 -7.38 -3.17 10.20
CA THR A 28 -7.67 -2.47 11.45
C THR A 28 -7.17 -1.03 11.49
N GLU A 29 -6.27 -0.66 10.59
CA GLU A 29 -5.72 0.69 10.49
C GLU A 29 -5.46 1.11 9.04
N GLY A 30 -5.09 2.38 8.84
CA GLY A 30 -4.66 2.91 7.53
C GLY A 30 -5.69 2.74 6.40
N LEU A 31 -5.17 2.61 5.18
CA LEU A 31 -5.96 2.42 3.98
C LEU A 31 -6.74 1.08 3.99
N SER A 32 -6.19 0.02 4.59
CA SER A 32 -6.87 -1.28 4.68
C SER A 32 -8.16 -1.21 5.53
N LEU A 33 -8.17 -0.45 6.64
CA LEU A 33 -9.40 -0.16 7.39
C LEU A 33 -10.43 0.62 6.58
N HIS A 34 -9.97 1.62 5.83
CA HIS A 34 -10.87 2.44 5.01
C HIS A 34 -11.50 1.62 3.86
N ALA A 35 -10.77 0.66 3.29
CA ALA A 35 -11.30 -0.29 2.31
C ALA A 35 -12.45 -1.12 2.90
N LYS A 36 -12.26 -1.68 4.10
CA LYS A 36 -13.29 -2.44 4.82
C LYS A 36 -14.52 -1.59 5.19
N SER A 37 -14.28 -0.33 5.56
CA SER A 37 -15.35 0.62 5.87
C SER A 37 -16.18 0.95 4.63
N LEU A 38 -15.52 1.10 3.46
CA LEU A 38 -16.21 1.29 2.18
C LEU A 38 -17.08 0.08 1.82
N GLU A 39 -16.59 -1.14 2.00
CA GLU A 39 -17.37 -2.37 1.79
C GLU A 39 -18.64 -2.38 2.63
N THR A 40 -18.50 -2.11 3.92
CA THR A 40 -19.64 -2.06 4.84
C THR A 40 -20.64 -0.99 4.40
N ALA A 41 -20.17 0.22 4.09
CA ALA A 41 -21.04 1.32 3.68
C ALA A 41 -21.79 1.05 2.37
N VAL A 42 -21.14 0.39 1.41
CA VAL A 42 -21.78 0.01 0.14
C VAL A 42 -22.84 -1.07 0.37
N ASN A 43 -22.56 -2.07 1.20
CA ASN A 43 -23.53 -3.11 1.54
C ASN A 43 -24.76 -2.52 2.25
N ASP A 44 -24.54 -1.65 3.24
CA ASP A 44 -25.61 -0.96 3.95
C ASP A 44 -26.46 -0.09 3.00
N ALA A 45 -25.82 0.62 2.06
CA ALA A 45 -26.51 1.43 1.07
C ALA A 45 -27.34 0.57 0.10
N ASN A 46 -26.83 -0.59 -0.31
CA ASN A 46 -27.54 -1.53 -1.16
C ASN A 46 -28.79 -2.09 -0.46
N ASP A 47 -28.63 -2.52 0.79
CA ASP A 47 -29.73 -3.05 1.61
C ASP A 47 -30.82 -2.01 1.84
N ALA A 48 -30.42 -0.76 2.13
CA ALA A 48 -31.35 0.36 2.31
C ALA A 48 -32.06 0.77 1.01
N ALA A 49 -31.37 0.72 -0.12
CA ALA A 49 -31.94 1.11 -1.41
C ALA A 49 -33.01 0.11 -1.91
N ALA A 50 -32.88 -1.17 -1.56
CA ALA A 50 -33.81 -2.24 -1.93
C ALA A 50 -34.21 -2.24 -3.43
N SER A 51 -33.26 -1.89 -4.30
CA SER A 51 -33.50 -1.60 -5.72
C SER A 51 -32.41 -2.25 -6.58
N ALA A 52 -32.80 -3.20 -7.44
CA ALA A 52 -31.86 -3.97 -8.25
C ALA A 52 -30.96 -3.11 -9.16
N PRO A 53 -31.45 -2.05 -9.85
CA PRO A 53 -30.59 -1.17 -10.62
C PRO A 53 -29.57 -0.41 -9.76
N ILE A 54 -29.96 0.03 -8.56
CA ILE A 54 -29.05 0.72 -7.64
C ILE A 54 -28.00 -0.25 -7.10
N GLY A 55 -28.41 -1.47 -6.74
CA GLY A 55 -27.48 -2.51 -6.29
C GLY A 55 -26.44 -2.87 -7.34
N THR A 56 -26.83 -2.97 -8.61
CA THR A 56 -25.88 -3.20 -9.71
C THR A 56 -24.85 -2.08 -9.81
N ALA A 57 -25.31 -0.82 -9.78
CA ALA A 57 -24.42 0.34 -9.85
C ALA A 57 -23.47 0.44 -8.64
N LEU A 58 -23.97 0.12 -7.43
CA LEU A 58 -23.16 0.08 -6.21
C LEU A 58 -22.08 -1.00 -6.27
N GLN A 59 -22.39 -2.15 -6.87
CA GLN A 59 -21.46 -3.27 -7.02
C GLN A 59 -20.37 -2.99 -8.05
N GLU A 60 -20.71 -2.33 -9.17
CA GLU A 60 -19.72 -1.84 -10.14
C GLU A 60 -18.81 -0.77 -9.52
N PHE A 61 -19.39 0.16 -8.75
CA PHE A 61 -18.65 1.19 -8.03
C PHE A 61 -17.67 0.59 -7.02
N SER A 62 -18.12 -0.33 -6.16
CA SER A 62 -17.26 -0.95 -5.17
C SER A 62 -16.16 -1.79 -5.82
N GLY A 63 -16.46 -2.53 -6.88
CA GLY A 63 -15.46 -3.28 -7.65
C GLY A 63 -14.36 -2.37 -8.20
N HIS A 64 -14.71 -1.23 -8.79
CA HIS A 64 -13.74 -0.26 -9.28
C HIS A 64 -12.89 0.33 -8.14
N CYS A 65 -13.53 0.76 -7.04
CA CYS A 65 -12.82 1.33 -5.90
C CYS A 65 -11.88 0.33 -5.23
N PHE A 66 -12.30 -0.94 -5.06
CA PHE A 66 -11.44 -1.96 -4.48
C PHE A 66 -10.25 -2.32 -5.36
N GLY A 67 -10.40 -2.30 -6.69
CA GLY A 67 -9.27 -2.42 -7.61
C GLY A 67 -8.23 -1.31 -7.36
N LEU A 68 -8.68 -0.05 -7.38
CA LEU A 68 -7.78 1.10 -7.13
C LEU A 68 -7.12 1.05 -5.76
N VAL A 69 -7.87 0.69 -4.71
CA VAL A 69 -7.33 0.59 -3.35
C VAL A 69 -6.34 -0.55 -3.24
N GLY A 70 -6.62 -1.70 -3.84
CA GLY A 70 -5.70 -2.83 -3.93
C GLY A 70 -4.38 -2.45 -4.60
N ASP A 71 -4.44 -1.76 -5.74
CA ASP A 71 -3.26 -1.28 -6.45
C ASP A 71 -2.44 -0.29 -5.60
N MET A 72 -3.10 0.62 -4.89
CA MET A 72 -2.44 1.57 -3.99
C MET A 72 -1.74 0.86 -2.82
N ILE A 73 -2.40 -0.12 -2.19
CA ILE A 73 -1.81 -0.94 -1.13
C ILE A 73 -0.61 -1.72 -1.66
N GLY A 74 -0.75 -2.38 -2.81
CA GLY A 74 0.33 -3.16 -3.43
C GLY A 74 1.55 -2.31 -3.75
N ARG A 75 1.36 -1.16 -4.41
CA ARG A 75 2.44 -0.22 -4.74
C ARG A 75 3.09 0.36 -3.50
N GLY A 76 2.28 0.74 -2.50
CA GLY A 76 2.77 1.26 -1.22
C GLY A 76 3.64 0.24 -0.49
N SER A 77 3.15 -0.99 -0.33
CA SER A 77 3.84 -2.08 0.35
C SER A 77 5.13 -2.47 -0.36
N SER A 78 5.11 -2.52 -1.71
CA SER A 78 6.31 -2.73 -2.53
C SER A 78 7.33 -1.60 -2.34
N GLY A 79 6.89 -0.35 -2.32
CA GLY A 79 7.74 0.82 -2.07
C GLY A 79 8.41 0.78 -0.70
N VAL A 80 7.64 0.53 0.36
CA VAL A 80 8.16 0.42 1.74
C VAL A 80 9.16 -0.71 1.86
N THR A 81 8.83 -1.89 1.33
CA THR A 81 9.69 -3.08 1.37
C THR A 81 10.99 -2.85 0.60
N GLY A 82 10.90 -2.35 -0.64
CA GLY A 82 12.06 -2.09 -1.49
C GLY A 82 13.01 -1.05 -0.90
N ALA A 83 12.48 0.05 -0.38
CA ALA A 83 13.27 1.09 0.28
C ALA A 83 13.90 0.60 1.60
N GLY A 84 13.18 -0.23 2.37
CA GLY A 84 13.72 -0.89 3.58
C GLY A 84 14.88 -1.84 3.25
N ASN A 85 14.71 -2.67 2.22
CA ASN A 85 15.75 -3.58 1.74
C ASN A 85 16.97 -2.81 1.20
N ALA A 86 16.76 -1.77 0.40
CA ALA A 86 17.83 -0.91 -0.10
C ALA A 86 18.65 -0.31 1.05
N THR A 87 17.96 0.20 2.08
CA THR A 87 18.60 0.76 3.28
C THR A 87 19.38 -0.30 4.05
N ARG A 88 18.83 -1.52 4.19
CA ARG A 88 19.51 -2.65 4.83
C ARG A 88 20.77 -3.06 4.07
N HIS A 89 20.71 -3.17 2.75
CA HIS A 89 21.87 -3.52 1.92
C HIS A 89 22.95 -2.43 1.97
N TYR A 90 22.56 -1.15 1.98
CA TYR A 90 23.47 -0.02 2.17
C TYR A 90 24.24 -0.11 3.50
N ILE A 91 23.55 -0.37 4.60
CA ILE A 91 24.17 -0.55 5.93
C ILE A 91 25.18 -1.70 5.93
N ASN A 92 24.88 -2.77 5.20
CA ASN A 92 25.75 -3.94 5.09
C ASN A 92 26.92 -3.75 4.09
N GLY A 93 27.05 -2.57 3.47
CA GLY A 93 28.08 -2.27 2.48
C GLY A 93 27.85 -2.93 1.11
N ASN A 94 26.69 -3.54 0.89
CA ASN A 94 26.34 -4.18 -0.38
C ASN A 94 25.60 -3.17 -1.28
N LEU A 95 26.38 -2.31 -1.94
CA LEU A 95 25.82 -1.20 -2.73
C LEU A 95 25.09 -1.65 -4.01
N GLU A 96 25.46 -2.81 -4.56
CA GLU A 96 24.81 -3.37 -5.75
C GLU A 96 23.40 -3.85 -5.43
N MET A 97 23.25 -4.67 -4.38
CA MET A 97 21.93 -5.13 -3.91
C MET A 97 21.07 -3.98 -3.42
N ALA A 98 21.68 -2.94 -2.83
CA ALA A 98 20.94 -1.74 -2.46
C ALA A 98 20.36 -1.02 -3.68
N ALA A 99 21.07 -1.01 -4.81
CA ALA A 99 20.66 -0.29 -6.02
C ALA A 99 19.56 -1.07 -6.73
N GLU A 100 19.70 -2.39 -6.77
CA GLU A 100 18.67 -3.31 -7.25
C GLU A 100 17.37 -3.20 -6.43
N ALA A 101 17.47 -3.25 -5.10
CA ALA A 101 16.29 -3.12 -4.23
C ALA A 101 15.61 -1.74 -4.38
N GLN A 102 16.38 -0.67 -4.57
CA GLN A 102 15.83 0.65 -4.86
C GLN A 102 15.13 0.68 -6.22
N ALA A 103 15.72 0.09 -7.27
CA ALA A 103 15.16 0.08 -8.62
C ALA A 103 13.83 -0.68 -8.69
N ASN A 104 13.68 -1.72 -7.87
CA ASN A 104 12.47 -2.54 -7.82
C ASN A 104 11.41 -2.01 -6.84
N ALA A 105 11.72 -0.97 -6.05
CA ALA A 105 10.78 -0.43 -5.07
C ALA A 105 9.55 0.19 -5.75
N GLY A 106 8.35 -0.26 -5.37
CA GLY A 106 7.08 0.21 -5.94
C GLY A 106 6.68 -0.52 -7.21
N SER A 107 7.48 -1.48 -7.68
CA SER A 107 7.07 -2.41 -8.74
C SER A 107 6.08 -3.42 -8.18
N VAL A 108 4.97 -3.62 -8.88
CA VAL A 108 3.99 -4.67 -8.63
C VAL A 108 3.87 -5.42 -9.95
N GLU A 109 4.07 -6.74 -9.94
CA GLU A 109 3.87 -7.56 -11.13
C GLU A 109 2.36 -7.59 -11.47
N ASP A 110 2.03 -7.44 -12.75
CA ASP A 110 0.64 -7.46 -13.27
C ASP A 110 0.00 -8.87 -13.19
#